data_AF-A0A7C5JV41-F1
#
_entry.id   AF-A0A7C5JV41-F1
#
_cell.length_a   1.000
_cell.length_b   1.000
_cell.length_c   1.000
_cell.angle_alpha   90.00
_cell.angle_beta   90.00
_cell.angle_gamma   90.00
#
_symmetry.space_group_name_H-M   'P 1'
#
loop_
_entity.id
_entity.type
_entity.pdbx_description
1 polymer ?
#
loop_
_entity_poly.entity_id
_entity_poly.type
_entity_poly.pdbx_seq_one_letter_code
_entity_poly.pdbx_strand_id
1 'polypeptide(L)'
;MKRILKYFKPFVVSLMIAVALLFLQANADLALPDYMSRIVNIGIQQGGVESALPEAVRALTWDRLSLFLTEEELADALAHYTLVEPGSPEAAVFLDRYPALAEEPIYVLAEVDGAARDRLEALLSRPLLLVGGLEMLAENPEQAAAMFPSMGAFDLGRLPPGTDVFTLLKRLPAEQRLALKQVVDDRFATIGGEDAIIQAAARTLRTEYEALGMDTDRIQYNYILRIGGLMLLIALASAAATILVGLLASRVAAGLARNLRRYLFDRVMRFSASELSRFSTASLITRSTNDITQVQTASAILIRMVFYAPIIGVGGVIRALDKSPSMWWTIALAVLVLLGLIITVFTIAVPKFKIIQQLIDRLNLVARENLTGMMVVRAFNREAHEEQRFDRANLELTDVSLFVNRVFVIVMPVMMLIMNGSMMLITWVGAHQVAQSSMQVGDMMAFMQYAMQIVFAFMMLSMMFILFPRADVSAHRVADVLETPVTILDPPEPKHFPKPFVPSIEFDHVSFRYPDAEQDVLHELTFRIEPGQTVGILGTTGSGKSTVVNLIPRFYDVSDGAIRISGVDIREVSLRELREKIGFVPQQSNLFTGTVADNLRFANDAANEEEMREAL
;
A
#
# COMPACT_ATOMS: atom_id res chain seq x y z
N MET A 1 2.84 17.71 5.10
CA MET A 1 2.05 17.20 3.95
C MET A 1 0.77 17.99 3.69
N LYS A 2 -0.07 18.32 4.69
CA LYS A 2 -1.33 19.08 4.48
C LYS A 2 -1.18 20.36 3.64
N ARG A 3 -0.15 21.16 3.92
CA ARG A 3 0.09 22.44 3.21
C ARG A 3 0.49 22.28 1.74
N ILE A 4 1.00 21.12 1.34
CA ILE A 4 1.40 20.85 -0.05
C ILE A 4 0.38 20.04 -0.85
N LEU A 5 -0.70 19.54 -0.22
CA LEU A 5 -1.75 18.76 -0.88
C LEU A 5 -2.41 19.53 -2.05
N LYS A 6 -2.51 20.86 -1.96
CA LYS A 6 -3.03 21.71 -3.04
C LYS A 6 -2.25 21.56 -4.36
N TYR A 7 -0.98 21.16 -4.31
CA TYR A 7 -0.14 20.97 -5.50
C TYR A 7 -0.37 19.61 -6.18
N PHE A 8 -1.16 18.71 -5.59
CA PHE A 8 -1.61 17.47 -6.25
C PHE A 8 -2.81 17.70 -7.19
N LYS A 9 -3.46 18.87 -7.16
CA LYS A 9 -4.62 19.18 -8.00
C LYS A 9 -4.46 18.80 -9.48
N PRO A 10 -3.32 19.07 -10.16
CA PRO A 10 -3.14 18.68 -11.56
C PRO A 10 -3.11 17.17 -11.82
N PHE A 11 -2.97 16.37 -10.76
CA PHE A 11 -2.76 14.92 -10.83
C PHE A 11 -3.92 14.10 -10.26
N VAL A 12 -5.05 14.75 -9.91
CA VAL A 12 -6.20 14.08 -9.27
C VAL A 12 -6.73 12.92 -10.11
N VAL A 13 -6.83 13.09 -11.44
CA VAL A 13 -7.28 12.01 -12.34
C VAL A 13 -6.34 10.80 -12.30
N SER A 14 -5.03 11.02 -12.41
CA SER A 14 -4.03 9.96 -12.32
C SER A 14 -4.04 9.26 -10.96
N LEU A 15 -4.29 10.01 -9.88
CA LEU A 15 -4.42 9.46 -8.53
C LEU A 15 -5.66 8.58 -8.40
N MET A 16 -6.81 9.03 -8.92
CA MET A 16 -8.05 8.24 -8.91
C MET A 16 -7.89 6.94 -9.71
N ILE A 17 -7.26 7.00 -10.88
CA ILE A 17 -6.95 5.80 -11.68
C ILE A 17 -6.02 4.87 -10.91
N ALA A 18 -4.98 5.40 -10.26
CA ALA A 18 -4.06 4.59 -9.45
C ALA A 18 -4.79 3.90 -8.28
N VAL A 19 -5.68 4.60 -7.58
CA VAL A 19 -6.48 4.01 -6.49
C VAL A 19 -7.44 2.93 -7.01
N ALA A 20 -8.10 3.16 -8.15
CA ALA A 20 -8.96 2.15 -8.77
C ALA A 20 -8.17 0.89 -9.18
N LEU A 21 -6.98 1.07 -9.75
CA LEU A 21 -6.09 -0.04 -10.10
C LEU A 21 -5.54 -0.76 -8.86
N LEU A 22 -5.28 -0.05 -7.75
CA LEU A 22 -4.92 -0.68 -6.49
C LEU A 22 -6.05 -1.51 -5.91
N PHE A 23 -7.30 -1.06 -6.05
CA PHE A 23 -8.46 -1.85 -5.66
C PHE A 23 -8.58 -3.11 -6.53
N LEU A 24 -8.40 -2.99 -7.85
CA LEU A 24 -8.35 -4.13 -8.76
C LEU A 24 -7.24 -5.12 -8.38
N GLN A 25 -6.03 -4.62 -8.16
CA GLN A 25 -4.86 -5.40 -7.74
C GLN A 25 -5.15 -6.13 -6.41
N ALA A 26 -5.65 -5.41 -5.41
CA ALA A 26 -5.92 -5.98 -4.10
C ALA A 26 -7.02 -7.06 -4.15
N ASN A 27 -8.09 -6.83 -4.92
CA ASN A 27 -9.14 -7.82 -5.10
C ASN A 27 -8.64 -9.05 -5.88
N ALA A 28 -7.77 -8.87 -6.87
CA ALA A 28 -7.14 -9.98 -7.59
C ALA A 28 -6.28 -10.82 -6.63
N ASP A 29 -5.41 -10.18 -5.85
CA ASP A 29 -4.55 -10.85 -4.86
C ASP A 29 -5.35 -11.53 -3.73
N LEU A 30 -6.51 -10.98 -3.37
CA LEU A 30 -7.47 -11.56 -2.43
C LEU A 30 -8.35 -12.65 -3.06
N ALA A 31 -8.45 -12.74 -4.38
CA ALA A 31 -9.21 -13.80 -5.02
C ALA A 31 -8.38 -15.08 -5.22
N LEU A 32 -7.06 -14.95 -5.38
CA LEU A 32 -6.16 -16.10 -5.59
C LEU A 32 -6.29 -17.20 -4.52
N PRO A 33 -6.39 -16.90 -3.20
CA PRO A 33 -6.54 -17.94 -2.19
C PRO A 33 -7.87 -18.70 -2.31
N ASP A 34 -8.96 -18.03 -2.71
CA ASP A 34 -10.25 -18.69 -2.95
C ASP A 34 -10.18 -19.69 -4.10
N TYR A 35 -9.52 -19.34 -5.19
CA TYR A 35 -9.34 -20.27 -6.30
C TYR A 35 -8.40 -21.43 -5.95
N MET A 36 -7.34 -21.16 -5.17
CA MET A 36 -6.52 -22.23 -4.58
C MET A 36 -7.37 -23.19 -3.75
N SER A 37 -8.25 -22.65 -2.90
CA SER A 37 -9.19 -23.44 -2.12
C SER A 37 -10.06 -24.32 -3.03
N ARG A 38 -10.65 -23.75 -4.09
CA ARG A 38 -11.47 -24.50 -5.06
C ARG A 38 -10.70 -25.60 -5.78
N ILE A 39 -9.45 -25.37 -6.17
CA ILE A 39 -8.61 -26.41 -6.77
C ILE A 39 -8.44 -27.57 -5.81
N VAL A 40 -8.20 -27.31 -4.53
CA VAL A 40 -8.01 -28.37 -3.55
C VAL A 40 -9.32 -29.05 -3.18
N ASN A 41 -10.36 -28.30 -2.86
CA ASN A 41 -11.62 -28.85 -2.35
C ASN A 41 -12.42 -29.54 -3.46
N ILE A 42 -12.59 -28.89 -4.60
CA ILE A 42 -13.41 -29.43 -5.69
C ILE A 42 -12.52 -30.26 -6.62
N GLY A 43 -11.40 -29.68 -7.08
CA GLY A 43 -10.49 -30.37 -8.00
C GLY A 43 -9.89 -31.63 -7.39
N ILE A 44 -9.20 -31.53 -6.26
CA ILE A 44 -8.45 -32.66 -5.69
C ILE A 44 -9.34 -33.54 -4.80
N GLN A 45 -10.04 -32.96 -3.83
CA GLN A 45 -10.77 -33.70 -2.79
C GLN A 45 -12.12 -34.27 -3.26
N GLN A 46 -12.75 -33.68 -4.27
CA GLN A 46 -14.02 -34.15 -4.86
C GLN A 46 -13.84 -34.72 -6.29
N GLY A 47 -12.62 -34.71 -6.84
CA GLY A 47 -12.37 -35.24 -8.19
C GLY A 47 -12.97 -34.39 -9.32
N GLY A 48 -13.13 -33.08 -9.10
CA GLY A 48 -13.72 -32.16 -10.09
C GLY A 48 -15.25 -32.14 -10.13
N VAL A 49 -15.92 -32.94 -9.29
CA VAL A 49 -17.39 -32.96 -9.19
C VAL A 49 -17.85 -31.72 -8.40
N GLU A 50 -18.45 -30.75 -9.11
CA GLU A 50 -18.81 -29.44 -8.56
C GLU A 50 -20.11 -29.44 -7.74
N SER A 51 -20.96 -30.44 -7.93
CA SER A 51 -22.33 -30.51 -7.38
C SER A 51 -22.64 -31.92 -6.91
N ALA A 52 -23.46 -32.04 -5.86
CA ALA A 52 -23.99 -33.30 -5.37
C ALA A 52 -25.22 -33.78 -6.14
N LEU A 53 -25.70 -33.02 -7.13
CA LEU A 53 -26.79 -33.42 -8.01
C LEU A 53 -26.27 -34.36 -9.11
N PRO A 54 -26.72 -35.63 -9.16
CA PRO A 54 -26.25 -36.56 -10.18
C PRO A 54 -26.75 -36.19 -11.58
N GLU A 55 -25.84 -36.01 -12.54
CA GLU A 55 -26.25 -35.81 -13.94
C GLU A 55 -26.81 -37.09 -14.56
N ALA A 56 -26.27 -38.23 -14.13
CA ALA A 56 -26.86 -39.53 -14.37
C ALA A 56 -26.57 -40.46 -13.20
N VAL A 57 -27.43 -41.46 -13.01
CA VAL A 57 -27.35 -42.47 -11.94
C VAL A 57 -27.84 -43.79 -12.49
N ARG A 58 -27.21 -44.91 -12.14
CA ARG A 58 -27.69 -46.25 -12.51
C ARG A 58 -29.07 -46.52 -11.91
N ALA A 59 -29.93 -47.24 -12.62
CA ALA A 59 -31.28 -47.55 -12.12
C ALA A 59 -31.26 -48.31 -10.78
N LEU A 60 -30.24 -49.14 -10.55
CA LEU A 60 -30.00 -49.80 -9.26
C LEU A 60 -29.77 -48.78 -8.14
N THR A 61 -28.87 -47.81 -8.37
CA THR A 61 -28.57 -46.76 -7.40
C THR A 61 -29.79 -45.86 -7.21
N TRP A 62 -30.55 -45.53 -8.25
CA TRP A 62 -31.81 -44.77 -8.15
C TRP A 62 -32.85 -45.48 -7.27
N ASP A 63 -33.04 -46.77 -7.48
CA ASP A 63 -33.95 -47.60 -6.67
C ASP A 63 -33.50 -47.63 -5.20
N ARG A 64 -32.19 -47.61 -4.91
CA ARG A 64 -31.66 -47.43 -3.55
C ARG A 64 -31.94 -46.03 -2.98
N LEU A 65 -31.78 -44.97 -3.77
CA LEU A 65 -32.09 -43.59 -3.35
C LEU A 65 -33.58 -43.44 -3.01
N SER A 66 -34.45 -44.06 -3.80
CA SER A 66 -35.91 -44.00 -3.62
C SER A 66 -36.39 -44.53 -2.27
N LEU A 67 -35.59 -45.39 -1.60
CA LEU A 67 -35.92 -45.91 -0.27
C LEU A 67 -35.95 -44.84 0.83
N PHE A 68 -35.28 -43.71 0.58
CA PHE A 68 -35.12 -42.58 1.51
C PHE A 68 -35.88 -41.31 1.07
N LEU A 69 -36.65 -41.41 0.00
CA LEU A 69 -37.52 -40.34 -0.49
C LEU A 69 -38.98 -40.66 -0.16
N THR A 70 -39.76 -39.62 0.14
CA THR A 70 -41.23 -39.70 0.20
C THR A 70 -41.81 -39.83 -1.21
N GLU A 71 -43.08 -40.25 -1.32
CA GLU A 71 -43.74 -40.36 -2.64
C GLU A 71 -43.79 -39.00 -3.38
N GLU A 72 -43.94 -37.90 -2.66
CA GLU A 72 -43.91 -36.54 -3.21
C GLU A 72 -42.50 -36.13 -3.68
N GLU A 73 -41.47 -36.35 -2.85
CA GLU A 73 -40.07 -36.08 -3.21
C GLU A 73 -39.60 -36.92 -4.41
N LEU A 74 -40.02 -38.19 -4.47
CA LEU A 74 -39.70 -39.09 -5.57
C LEU A 74 -40.38 -38.66 -6.87
N ALA A 75 -41.65 -38.24 -6.81
CA ALA A 75 -42.37 -37.72 -7.97
C ALA A 75 -41.74 -36.42 -8.48
N ASP A 76 -41.31 -35.53 -7.58
CA ASP A 76 -40.61 -34.28 -7.93
C ASP A 76 -39.26 -34.57 -8.61
N ALA A 77 -38.47 -35.50 -8.06
CA ALA A 77 -37.21 -35.92 -8.68
C ALA A 77 -37.44 -36.57 -10.06
N LEU A 78 -38.38 -37.52 -10.17
CA LEU A 78 -38.68 -38.21 -11.44
C LEU A 78 -39.28 -37.29 -12.51
N ALA A 79 -39.85 -36.13 -12.15
CA ALA A 79 -40.28 -35.14 -13.13
C ALA A 79 -39.10 -34.56 -13.94
N HIS A 80 -37.88 -34.65 -13.40
CA HIS A 80 -36.66 -34.11 -13.99
C HIS A 80 -35.65 -35.17 -14.42
N TYR A 81 -35.87 -36.45 -14.13
CA TYR A 81 -35.01 -37.56 -14.55
C TYR A 81 -35.73 -38.48 -15.54
N THR A 82 -35.05 -38.79 -16.64
CA THR A 82 -35.58 -39.71 -17.67
C THR A 82 -34.85 -41.05 -17.57
N LEU A 83 -35.61 -42.15 -17.49
CA LEU A 83 -35.07 -43.50 -17.56
C LEU A 83 -34.66 -43.82 -19.00
N VAL A 84 -33.40 -44.20 -19.22
CA VAL A 84 -32.86 -44.61 -20.51
C VAL A 84 -32.49 -46.09 -20.43
N GLU A 85 -33.11 -46.91 -21.27
CA GLU A 85 -32.87 -48.36 -21.30
C GLU A 85 -31.76 -48.74 -22.29
N PRO A 86 -30.97 -49.80 -22.01
CA PRO A 86 -29.97 -50.30 -22.93
C PRO A 86 -30.57 -50.66 -24.29
N GLY A 87 -29.94 -50.19 -25.38
CA GLY A 87 -30.39 -50.45 -26.74
C GLY A 87 -31.58 -49.59 -27.23
N SER A 88 -32.10 -48.67 -26.42
CA SER A 88 -33.06 -47.66 -26.86
C SER A 88 -32.43 -46.64 -27.85
N PRO A 89 -33.23 -45.97 -28.70
CA PRO A 89 -32.73 -44.88 -29.55
C PRO A 89 -32.10 -43.74 -28.75
N GLU A 90 -32.62 -43.45 -27.56
CA GLU A 90 -32.07 -42.45 -26.64
C GLU A 90 -30.71 -42.88 -26.07
N ALA A 91 -30.50 -44.18 -25.83
CA ALA A 91 -29.22 -44.69 -25.32
C ALA A 91 -28.05 -44.43 -26.26
N ALA A 92 -28.28 -44.43 -27.58
CA ALA A 92 -27.25 -44.10 -28.58
C ALA A 92 -26.65 -42.70 -28.40
N VAL A 93 -27.40 -41.76 -27.84
CA VAL A 93 -26.95 -40.38 -27.59
C VAL A 93 -26.03 -40.30 -26.37
N PHE A 94 -26.22 -41.19 -25.39
CA PHE A 94 -25.61 -41.11 -24.07
C PHE A 94 -24.48 -42.12 -23.84
N LEU A 95 -24.36 -43.16 -24.68
CA LEU A 95 -23.36 -44.23 -24.57
C LEU A 95 -21.90 -43.75 -24.53
N ASP A 96 -21.55 -42.71 -25.29
CA ASP A 96 -20.19 -42.14 -25.27
C ASP A 96 -19.86 -41.45 -23.93
N ARG A 97 -20.89 -40.96 -23.23
CA ARG A 97 -20.75 -40.24 -21.95
C ARG A 97 -20.91 -41.18 -20.75
N TYR A 98 -21.77 -42.20 -20.85
CA TYR A 98 -22.06 -43.17 -19.80
C TYR A 98 -21.95 -44.61 -20.36
N PRO A 99 -20.74 -45.19 -20.44
CA PRO A 99 -20.52 -46.52 -21.01
C PRO A 99 -21.32 -47.66 -20.35
N ALA A 100 -21.64 -47.55 -19.06
CA ALA A 100 -22.45 -48.56 -18.35
C ALA A 100 -23.85 -48.73 -18.95
N LEU A 101 -24.37 -47.74 -19.68
CA LEU A 101 -25.66 -47.80 -20.38
C LEU A 101 -25.75 -48.91 -21.44
N ALA A 102 -24.62 -49.48 -21.83
CA ALA A 102 -24.58 -50.65 -22.71
C ALA A 102 -25.16 -51.92 -22.04
N GLU A 103 -25.08 -52.02 -20.71
CA GLU A 103 -25.42 -53.23 -19.96
C GLU A 103 -26.58 -53.02 -18.98
N GLU A 104 -26.76 -51.81 -18.45
CA GLU A 104 -27.79 -51.50 -17.44
C GLU A 104 -28.51 -50.17 -17.71
N PRO A 105 -29.80 -50.04 -17.32
CA PRO A 105 -30.54 -48.79 -17.48
C PRO A 105 -30.04 -47.72 -16.51
N ILE A 106 -30.10 -46.46 -16.94
CA ILE A 106 -29.70 -45.29 -16.14
C ILE A 106 -30.79 -44.21 -16.15
N TYR A 107 -30.86 -43.42 -15.09
CA TYR A 107 -31.63 -42.18 -15.06
C TYR A 107 -30.72 -41.02 -15.43
N VAL A 108 -31.13 -40.20 -16.39
CA VAL A 108 -30.40 -39.00 -16.84
C VAL A 108 -31.20 -37.75 -16.48
N LEU A 109 -30.54 -36.77 -15.86
CA LEU A 109 -31.12 -35.47 -15.51
C LEU A 109 -31.40 -34.66 -16.79
N ALA A 110 -32.63 -34.16 -16.92
CA ALA A 110 -33.01 -33.23 -17.98
C ALA A 110 -32.44 -31.82 -17.72
N GLU A 111 -32.46 -30.94 -18.74
CA GLU A 111 -32.11 -29.54 -18.52
C GLU A 111 -33.08 -28.89 -17.52
N VAL A 112 -32.52 -28.44 -16.40
CA VAL A 112 -33.23 -27.78 -15.30
C VAL A 112 -32.67 -26.38 -15.08
N ASP A 113 -33.52 -25.45 -14.67
CA ASP A 113 -33.09 -24.10 -14.28
C ASP A 113 -32.33 -24.11 -12.94
N GLY A 114 -31.68 -22.99 -12.60
CA GLY A 114 -30.86 -22.93 -11.38
C GLY A 114 -31.65 -23.20 -10.09
N ALA A 115 -32.88 -22.71 -10.00
CA ALA A 115 -33.71 -22.89 -8.81
C ALA A 115 -34.19 -24.33 -8.63
N ALA A 116 -34.55 -25.02 -9.72
CA ALA A 116 -34.85 -26.44 -9.68
C ALA A 116 -33.60 -27.27 -9.38
N ARG A 117 -32.44 -26.88 -9.93
CA ARG A 117 -31.16 -27.56 -9.67
C ARG A 117 -30.79 -27.52 -8.19
N ASP A 118 -30.81 -26.34 -7.56
CA ASP A 118 -30.50 -26.18 -6.13
C ASP A 118 -31.47 -27.00 -5.25
N ARG A 119 -32.76 -27.00 -5.61
CA ARG A 119 -33.78 -27.79 -4.91
C ARG A 119 -33.53 -29.29 -5.04
N LEU A 120 -33.28 -29.79 -6.25
CA LEU A 120 -33.00 -31.20 -6.50
C LEU A 120 -31.69 -31.64 -5.85
N GLU A 121 -30.68 -30.77 -5.84
CA GLU A 121 -29.41 -31.01 -5.16
C GLU A 121 -29.64 -31.19 -3.66
N ALA A 122 -30.35 -30.26 -3.01
CA ALA A 122 -30.69 -30.39 -1.59
C ALA A 122 -31.51 -31.66 -1.30
N LEU A 123 -32.45 -32.01 -2.19
CA LEU A 123 -33.30 -33.20 -2.08
C LEU A 123 -32.51 -34.51 -2.21
N LEU A 124 -31.57 -34.60 -3.16
CA LEU A 124 -30.84 -35.84 -3.47
C LEU A 124 -29.51 -35.99 -2.71
N SER A 125 -28.91 -34.92 -2.21
CA SER A 125 -27.61 -34.96 -1.52
C SER A 125 -27.62 -35.90 -0.31
N ARG A 126 -28.67 -35.85 0.52
CA ARG A 126 -28.78 -36.68 1.73
C ARG A 126 -29.03 -38.15 1.42
N PRO A 127 -30.03 -38.52 0.58
CA PRO A 127 -30.18 -39.90 0.10
C PRO A 127 -28.91 -40.45 -0.55
N LEU A 128 -28.22 -39.64 -1.36
CA LEU A 128 -27.00 -40.07 -2.06
C LEU A 128 -25.90 -40.45 -1.09
N LEU A 129 -25.67 -39.59 -0.10
CA LEU A 129 -24.70 -39.86 0.94
C LEU A 129 -25.08 -41.07 1.81
N LEU A 130 -26.36 -41.26 2.09
CA LEU A 130 -26.90 -42.42 2.80
C LEU A 130 -26.64 -43.72 2.05
N VAL A 131 -26.97 -43.76 0.75
CA VAL A 131 -26.74 -44.92 -0.11
C VAL A 131 -25.26 -45.23 -0.18
N GLY A 132 -24.40 -44.24 -0.44
CA GLY A 132 -22.95 -44.45 -0.45
C GLY A 132 -22.39 -44.93 0.89
N GLY A 133 -22.91 -44.41 2.01
CA GLY A 133 -22.52 -44.86 3.35
C GLY A 133 -22.91 -46.31 3.63
N LEU A 134 -24.10 -46.73 3.19
CA LEU A 134 -24.60 -48.11 3.32
C LEU A 134 -23.87 -49.08 2.38
N GLU A 135 -23.47 -48.64 1.19
CA GLU A 135 -22.64 -49.42 0.27
C GLU A 135 -21.23 -49.62 0.86
N MET A 136 -20.63 -48.57 1.40
CA MET A 136 -19.34 -48.66 2.09
C MET A 136 -19.41 -49.55 3.34
N LEU A 137 -20.53 -49.55 4.07
CA LEU A 137 -20.81 -50.49 5.18
C LEU A 137 -20.80 -51.95 4.72
N ALA A 138 -21.38 -52.25 3.57
CA ALA A 138 -21.46 -53.59 3.03
C ALA A 138 -20.07 -54.12 2.59
N GLU A 139 -19.19 -53.22 2.13
CA GLU A 139 -17.83 -53.56 1.69
C GLU A 139 -16.82 -53.60 2.85
N ASN A 140 -16.92 -52.69 3.83
CA ASN A 140 -15.98 -52.56 4.96
C ASN A 140 -16.71 -52.33 6.31
N PRO A 141 -17.16 -53.41 6.99
CA PRO A 141 -17.99 -53.31 8.20
C PRO A 141 -17.33 -52.59 9.39
N GLU A 142 -16.01 -52.72 9.56
CA GLU A 142 -15.26 -52.10 10.67
C GLU A 142 -15.14 -50.58 10.55
N GLN A 143 -14.84 -50.07 9.34
CA GLN A 143 -14.71 -48.63 9.08
C GLN A 143 -16.04 -47.89 9.26
N ALA A 144 -17.12 -48.59 8.95
CA ALA A 144 -18.41 -47.95 8.84
C ALA A 144 -19.24 -48.03 10.14
N ALA A 145 -18.95 -48.98 11.03
CA ALA A 145 -19.38 -48.95 12.43
C ALA A 145 -18.87 -47.70 13.18
N ALA A 146 -17.76 -47.10 12.74
CA ALA A 146 -17.23 -45.84 13.28
C ALA A 146 -17.99 -44.59 12.77
N MET A 147 -18.50 -44.61 11.52
CA MET A 147 -19.30 -43.52 10.97
C MET A 147 -20.77 -43.58 11.43
N PHE A 148 -21.31 -44.77 11.63
CA PHE A 148 -22.69 -45.00 12.09
C PHE A 148 -22.77 -45.92 13.34
N PRO A 149 -22.17 -45.56 14.49
CA PRO A 149 -22.39 -46.30 15.73
C PRO A 149 -23.87 -46.23 16.09
N SER A 150 -24.52 -47.40 16.02
CA SER A 150 -25.95 -47.68 16.25
C SER A 150 -26.93 -46.76 15.53
N MET A 151 -27.50 -47.23 14.41
CA MET A 151 -28.70 -46.65 13.78
C MET A 151 -29.96 -47.04 14.58
N GLY A 152 -30.02 -46.65 15.86
CA GLY A 152 -31.13 -47.00 16.74
C GLY A 152 -31.38 -48.52 16.84
N ALA A 153 -32.59 -48.96 16.49
CA ALA A 153 -33.01 -50.37 16.54
C ALA A 153 -32.33 -51.29 15.48
N PHE A 154 -31.55 -50.72 14.55
CA PHE A 154 -30.79 -51.44 13.53
C PHE A 154 -29.30 -51.43 13.85
N ASP A 155 -28.80 -52.50 14.47
CA ASP A 155 -27.38 -52.70 14.72
C ASP A 155 -26.72 -53.32 13.46
N LEU A 156 -26.33 -52.46 12.52
CA LEU A 156 -25.74 -52.83 11.23
C LEU A 156 -24.44 -53.63 11.38
N GLY A 157 -23.74 -53.53 12.53
CA GLY A 157 -22.52 -54.28 12.83
C GLY A 157 -22.75 -55.77 13.14
N ARG A 158 -24.01 -56.22 13.24
CA ARG A 158 -24.39 -57.63 13.51
C ARG A 158 -24.96 -58.36 12.30
N LEU A 159 -24.92 -57.73 11.12
CA LEU A 159 -25.42 -58.35 9.90
C LEU A 159 -24.51 -59.52 9.46
N PRO A 160 -25.07 -60.67 9.03
CA PRO A 160 -24.28 -61.75 8.46
C PRO A 160 -23.51 -61.27 7.22
N PRO A 161 -22.24 -61.69 7.02
CA PRO A 161 -21.45 -61.29 5.85
C PRO A 161 -22.15 -61.73 4.55
N GLY A 162 -22.25 -60.82 3.58
CA GLY A 162 -22.95 -61.04 2.30
C GLY A 162 -24.45 -60.73 2.29
N THR A 163 -25.00 -60.16 3.37
CA THR A 163 -26.40 -59.72 3.39
C THR A 163 -26.56 -58.37 2.69
N ASP A 164 -27.38 -58.31 1.63
CA ASP A 164 -27.72 -57.03 0.98
C ASP A 164 -28.62 -56.18 1.89
N VAL A 165 -28.03 -55.13 2.45
CA VAL A 165 -28.68 -54.19 3.37
C VAL A 165 -29.89 -53.52 2.73
N PHE A 166 -29.84 -53.23 1.43
CA PHE A 166 -30.93 -52.56 0.73
C PHE A 166 -32.15 -53.47 0.55
N THR A 167 -31.95 -54.77 0.35
CA THR A 167 -33.03 -55.76 0.31
C THR A 167 -33.72 -55.90 1.68
N LEU A 168 -32.99 -55.77 2.79
CA LEU A 168 -33.58 -55.74 4.13
C LEU A 168 -34.39 -54.46 4.37
N LEU A 169 -33.83 -53.30 4.00
CA LEU A 169 -34.51 -52.01 4.13
C LEU A 169 -35.82 -51.97 3.35
N LYS A 170 -35.86 -52.55 2.14
CA LYS A 170 -37.09 -52.69 1.33
C LYS A 170 -38.22 -53.46 2.03
N ARG A 171 -37.88 -54.39 2.93
CA ARG A 171 -38.86 -55.21 3.68
C ARG A 171 -39.38 -54.52 4.94
N LEU A 172 -38.80 -53.37 5.34
CA LEU A 172 -39.25 -52.62 6.50
C LEU A 172 -40.50 -51.77 6.18
N PRO A 173 -41.44 -51.65 7.13
CA PRO A 173 -42.55 -50.70 7.04
C PRO A 173 -42.04 -49.27 6.76
N ALA A 174 -42.80 -48.49 6.00
CA ALA A 174 -42.43 -47.13 5.62
C ALA A 174 -42.11 -46.23 6.83
N GLU A 175 -42.85 -46.39 7.94
CA GLU A 175 -42.61 -45.65 9.18
C GLU A 175 -41.21 -45.91 9.78
N GLN A 176 -40.70 -47.14 9.70
CA GLN A 176 -39.37 -47.49 10.21
C GLN A 176 -38.26 -46.99 9.29
N ARG A 177 -38.50 -46.95 7.97
CA ARG A 177 -37.57 -46.33 7.00
C ARG A 177 -37.48 -44.81 7.20
N LEU A 178 -38.60 -44.15 7.48
CA LEU A 178 -38.63 -42.71 7.76
C LEU A 178 -37.93 -42.37 9.09
N ALA A 179 -38.08 -43.22 10.11
CA ALA A 179 -37.36 -43.06 11.37
C ALA A 179 -35.83 -43.21 11.20
N LEU A 180 -35.39 -44.13 10.32
CA LEU A 180 -33.98 -44.25 9.91
C LEU A 180 -33.47 -42.99 9.21
N LYS A 181 -34.27 -42.40 8.30
CA LYS A 181 -33.97 -41.09 7.67
C LYS A 181 -33.78 -40.00 8.72
N GLN A 182 -34.68 -39.91 9.72
CA GLN A 182 -34.60 -38.89 10.78
C GLN A 182 -33.37 -39.03 11.69
N VAL A 183 -33.02 -40.25 12.12
CA VAL A 183 -31.81 -40.49 12.95
C VAL A 183 -30.55 -40.04 12.21
N VAL A 184 -30.55 -40.24 10.89
CA VAL A 184 -29.45 -39.86 10.02
C VAL A 184 -29.42 -38.35 9.79
N ASP A 185 -30.59 -37.75 9.56
CA ASP A 185 -30.75 -36.30 9.42
C ASP A 185 -30.28 -35.55 10.68
N ASP A 186 -30.66 -36.03 11.88
CA ASP A 186 -30.24 -35.45 13.16
C ASP A 186 -28.72 -35.55 13.35
N ARG A 187 -28.13 -36.66 12.88
CA ARG A 187 -26.68 -36.85 12.95
C ARG A 187 -25.94 -35.96 11.96
N PHE A 188 -26.44 -35.80 10.74
CA PHE A 188 -25.83 -34.88 9.76
C PHE A 188 -26.05 -33.42 10.11
N ALA A 189 -27.14 -33.08 10.81
CA ALA A 189 -27.31 -31.75 11.41
C ALA A 189 -26.17 -31.40 12.39
N THR A 190 -25.52 -32.40 13.01
CA THR A 190 -24.34 -32.18 13.87
C THR A 190 -23.01 -32.11 13.12
N ILE A 191 -22.94 -32.43 11.82
CA ILE A 191 -21.70 -32.61 11.04
C ILE A 191 -21.35 -31.36 10.17
N GLY A 192 -21.96 -30.20 10.43
CA GLY A 192 -21.48 -28.92 9.86
C GLY A 192 -22.36 -28.31 8.76
N GLY A 193 -23.67 -28.58 8.79
CA GLY A 193 -24.64 -27.90 7.92
C GLY A 193 -24.75 -28.48 6.50
N GLU A 194 -25.52 -27.81 5.66
CA GLU A 194 -25.92 -28.29 4.33
C GLU A 194 -24.74 -28.43 3.35
N ASP A 195 -23.78 -27.51 3.41
CA ASP A 195 -22.57 -27.54 2.57
C ASP A 195 -21.70 -28.78 2.84
N ALA A 196 -21.57 -29.21 4.10
CA ALA A 196 -20.82 -30.41 4.45
C ALA A 196 -21.46 -31.68 3.85
N ILE A 197 -22.80 -31.72 3.82
CA ILE A 197 -23.57 -32.81 3.22
C ILE A 197 -23.34 -32.84 1.72
N ILE A 198 -23.48 -31.70 1.03
CA ILE A 198 -23.25 -31.58 -0.42
C ILE A 198 -21.84 -32.04 -0.76
N GLN A 199 -20.83 -31.63 0.01
CA GLN A 199 -19.44 -32.00 -0.24
C GLN A 199 -19.17 -33.49 -0.11
N ALA A 200 -19.73 -34.13 0.91
CA ALA A 200 -19.57 -35.56 1.11
C ALA A 200 -20.39 -36.36 0.07
N ALA A 201 -21.57 -35.88 -0.31
CA ALA A 201 -22.38 -36.45 -1.37
C ALA A 201 -21.68 -36.36 -2.74
N ALA A 202 -20.97 -35.28 -3.05
CA ALA A 202 -20.18 -35.14 -4.27
C ALA A 202 -19.07 -36.21 -4.38
N ARG A 203 -18.48 -36.65 -3.24
CA ARG A 203 -17.51 -37.77 -3.23
C ARG A 203 -18.17 -39.11 -3.54
N THR A 204 -19.36 -39.35 -2.99
CA THR A 204 -20.16 -40.53 -3.33
C THR A 204 -20.55 -40.50 -4.81
N LEU A 205 -20.95 -39.33 -5.31
CA LEU A 205 -21.32 -39.15 -6.71
C LEU A 205 -20.17 -39.47 -7.67
N ARG A 206 -18.93 -39.11 -7.31
CA ARG A 206 -17.74 -39.51 -8.07
C ARG A 206 -17.67 -41.04 -8.23
N THR A 207 -17.93 -41.79 -7.16
CA THR A 207 -17.90 -43.25 -7.19
C THR A 207 -18.97 -43.81 -8.13
N GLU A 208 -20.15 -43.19 -8.14
CA GLU A 208 -21.22 -43.52 -9.09
C GLU A 208 -20.83 -43.16 -10.54
N TYR A 209 -20.14 -42.05 -10.78
CA TYR A 209 -19.63 -41.70 -12.11
C TYR A 209 -18.55 -42.67 -12.60
N GLU A 210 -17.68 -43.15 -11.71
CA GLU A 210 -16.72 -44.23 -12.02
C GLU A 210 -17.46 -45.52 -12.41
N ALA A 211 -18.51 -45.88 -11.67
CA ALA A 211 -19.33 -47.05 -11.97
C ALA A 211 -20.15 -46.91 -13.27
N LEU A 212 -20.54 -45.69 -13.65
CA LEU A 212 -21.15 -45.38 -14.94
C LEU A 212 -20.15 -45.46 -16.12
N GLY A 213 -18.85 -45.68 -15.84
CA GLY A 213 -17.78 -45.73 -16.83
C GLY A 213 -17.27 -44.36 -17.29
N MET A 214 -17.59 -43.29 -16.55
CA MET A 214 -17.12 -41.94 -16.88
C MET A 214 -15.63 -41.80 -16.56
N ASP A 215 -14.90 -41.04 -17.39
CA ASP A 215 -13.50 -40.67 -17.14
C ASP A 215 -13.42 -39.58 -16.06
N THR A 216 -13.44 -39.98 -14.79
CA THR A 216 -13.40 -39.07 -13.64
C THR A 216 -12.08 -38.33 -13.51
N ASP A 217 -10.97 -38.91 -13.98
CA ASP A 217 -9.68 -38.24 -14.07
C ASP A 217 -9.75 -37.05 -15.03
N ARG A 218 -10.38 -37.22 -16.20
CA ARG A 218 -10.58 -36.12 -17.15
C ARG A 218 -11.48 -35.01 -16.59
N ILE A 219 -12.52 -35.36 -15.83
CA ILE A 219 -13.37 -34.38 -15.12
C ILE A 219 -12.51 -33.56 -14.14
N GLN A 220 -11.71 -34.24 -13.33
CA GLN A 220 -10.77 -33.63 -12.39
C GLN A 220 -9.77 -32.70 -13.08
N TYR A 221 -9.06 -33.17 -14.11
CA TYR A 221 -8.05 -32.38 -14.81
C TYR A 221 -8.65 -31.16 -15.51
N ASN A 222 -9.80 -31.31 -16.17
CA ASN A 222 -10.47 -30.19 -16.83
C ASN A 222 -10.86 -29.11 -15.81
N TYR A 223 -11.38 -29.50 -14.65
CA TYR A 223 -11.71 -28.56 -13.60
C TYR A 223 -10.47 -27.83 -13.07
N ILE A 224 -9.41 -28.56 -12.73
CA ILE A 224 -8.16 -27.98 -12.22
C ILE A 224 -7.53 -27.04 -13.26
N LEU A 225 -7.51 -27.41 -14.55
CA LEU A 225 -6.97 -26.56 -15.62
C LEU A 225 -7.84 -25.33 -15.87
N ARG A 226 -9.17 -25.45 -15.80
CA ARG A 226 -10.10 -24.31 -15.93
C ARG A 226 -9.88 -23.29 -14.81
N ILE A 227 -9.88 -23.74 -13.57
CA ILE A 227 -9.70 -22.87 -12.41
C ILE A 227 -8.27 -22.35 -12.32
N GLY A 228 -7.26 -23.19 -12.58
CA GLY A 228 -5.85 -22.80 -12.63
C GLY A 228 -5.55 -21.79 -13.74
N GLY A 229 -6.17 -21.95 -14.92
CA GLY A 229 -6.10 -20.98 -16.01
C GLY A 229 -6.73 -19.63 -15.62
N LEU A 230 -7.88 -19.65 -14.94
CA LEU A 230 -8.52 -18.44 -14.42
C LEU A 230 -7.66 -17.75 -13.35
N MET A 231 -7.04 -18.52 -12.45
CA MET A 231 -6.07 -17.99 -11.49
C MET A 231 -4.89 -17.30 -12.17
N LEU A 232 -4.33 -17.92 -13.21
CA LEU A 232 -3.21 -17.34 -13.97
C LEU A 232 -3.62 -16.02 -14.63
N LEU A 233 -4.81 -15.96 -15.23
CA LEU A 233 -5.35 -14.73 -15.82
C LEU A 233 -5.53 -13.62 -14.79
N ILE A 234 -6.02 -13.95 -13.59
CA ILE A 234 -6.17 -13.00 -12.48
C ILE A 234 -4.81 -12.51 -11.98
N ALA A 235 -3.82 -13.41 -11.87
CA ALA A 235 -2.46 -13.04 -11.49
C ALA A 235 -1.82 -12.11 -12.53
N LEU A 236 -2.01 -12.38 -13.82
CA LEU A 236 -1.54 -11.51 -14.91
C LEU A 236 -2.23 -10.14 -14.89
N ALA A 237 -3.53 -10.09 -14.61
CA ALA A 237 -4.28 -8.84 -14.45
C ALA A 237 -3.76 -8.04 -13.23
N SER A 238 -3.50 -8.70 -12.10
CA SER A 238 -2.89 -8.09 -10.91
C SER A 238 -1.49 -7.54 -11.21
N ALA A 239 -0.67 -8.29 -11.94
CA ALA A 239 0.67 -7.85 -12.35
C ALA A 239 0.60 -6.60 -13.26
N ALA A 240 -0.30 -6.60 -14.24
CA ALA A 240 -0.52 -5.44 -15.11
C ALA A 240 -0.99 -4.22 -14.31
N ALA A 241 -1.94 -4.39 -13.38
CA ALA A 241 -2.39 -3.33 -12.49
C ALA A 241 -1.24 -2.80 -11.62
N THR A 242 -0.42 -3.67 -11.04
CA THR A 242 0.74 -3.32 -10.22
C THR A 242 1.75 -2.47 -11.00
N ILE A 243 2.06 -2.85 -12.25
CA ILE A 243 2.96 -2.11 -13.13
C ILE A 243 2.38 -0.73 -13.45
N LEU A 244 1.10 -0.66 -13.83
CA LEU A 244 0.42 0.60 -14.15
C LEU A 244 0.35 1.55 -12.95
N VAL A 245 0.05 1.04 -11.75
CA VAL A 245 0.10 1.81 -10.51
C VAL A 245 1.51 2.33 -10.26
N GLY A 246 2.54 1.50 -10.46
CA GLY A 246 3.94 1.91 -10.33
C GLY A 246 4.30 3.06 -11.28
N LEU A 247 3.90 2.97 -12.54
CA LEU A 247 4.11 4.01 -13.56
C LEU A 247 3.36 5.31 -13.22
N LEU A 248 2.09 5.21 -12.83
CA LEU A 248 1.28 6.37 -12.45
C LEU A 248 1.84 7.05 -11.19
N ALA A 249 2.14 6.29 -10.15
CA ALA A 249 2.71 6.81 -8.91
C ALA A 249 4.04 7.55 -9.15
N SER A 250 4.93 6.97 -9.94
CA SER A 250 6.20 7.60 -10.31
C SER A 250 6.00 8.87 -11.14
N ARG A 251 5.08 8.86 -12.12
CA ARG A 251 4.77 10.07 -12.92
C ARG A 251 4.16 11.18 -12.08
N VAL A 252 3.22 10.87 -11.19
CA VAL A 252 2.59 11.84 -10.28
C VAL A 252 3.63 12.42 -9.33
N ALA A 253 4.43 11.58 -8.68
CA ALA A 253 5.47 12.02 -7.76
C ALA A 253 6.53 12.91 -8.44
N ALA A 254 7.04 12.48 -9.60
CA ALA A 254 8.02 13.26 -10.37
C ALA A 254 7.41 14.57 -10.90
N GLY A 255 6.16 14.54 -11.37
CA GLY A 255 5.42 15.73 -11.82
C GLY A 255 5.20 16.74 -10.70
N LEU A 256 4.83 16.27 -9.50
CA LEU A 256 4.72 17.09 -8.30
C LEU A 256 6.07 17.72 -7.96
N ALA A 257 7.14 16.94 -7.91
CA ALA A 257 8.48 17.43 -7.61
C ALA A 257 8.94 18.50 -8.61
N ARG A 258 8.71 18.27 -9.91
CA ARG A 258 8.99 19.25 -10.97
C ARG A 258 8.24 20.56 -10.73
N ASN A 259 6.93 20.49 -10.45
CA ASN A 259 6.11 21.67 -10.21
C ASN A 259 6.56 22.42 -8.94
N LEU A 260 6.82 21.70 -7.84
CA LEU A 260 7.32 22.28 -6.59
C LEU A 260 8.68 22.95 -6.77
N ARG A 261 9.61 22.34 -7.52
CA ARG A 261 10.92 22.96 -7.82
C ARG A 261 10.75 24.27 -8.55
N ARG A 262 9.91 24.30 -9.59
CA ARG A 262 9.61 25.54 -10.33
C ARG A 262 9.00 26.61 -9.44
N TYR A 263 7.93 26.29 -8.70
CA TYR A 263 7.28 27.29 -7.84
C TYR A 263 8.18 27.82 -6.73
N LEU A 264 9.00 26.95 -6.13
CA LEU A 264 9.92 27.35 -5.08
C LEU A 264 11.05 28.21 -5.67
N PHE A 265 11.60 27.84 -6.82
CA PHE A 265 12.60 28.65 -7.52
C PHE A 265 12.05 30.03 -7.90
N ASP A 266 10.86 30.10 -8.52
CA ASP A 266 10.19 31.36 -8.87
C ASP A 266 9.93 32.23 -7.63
N ARG A 267 9.61 31.60 -6.48
CA ARG A 267 9.38 32.32 -5.23
C ARG A 267 10.68 32.90 -4.65
N VAL A 268 11.75 32.11 -4.64
CA VAL A 268 13.06 32.51 -4.13
C VAL A 268 13.68 33.63 -4.99
N MET A 269 13.50 33.59 -6.31
CA MET A 269 13.99 34.67 -7.19
C MET A 269 13.29 36.02 -6.98
N ARG A 270 12.15 36.04 -6.28
CA ARG A 270 11.42 37.26 -5.91
C ARG A 270 11.70 37.74 -4.49
N PHE A 271 12.48 37.00 -3.70
CA PHE A 271 12.81 37.39 -2.34
C PHE A 271 13.73 38.60 -2.32
N SER A 272 13.50 39.51 -1.37
CA SER A 272 14.42 40.58 -1.04
C SER A 272 15.53 40.04 -0.13
N ALA A 273 16.48 40.91 0.23
CA ALA A 273 17.52 40.57 1.18
C ALA A 273 16.96 40.20 2.58
N SER A 274 15.76 40.67 2.93
CA SER A 274 15.06 40.31 4.18
C SER A 274 14.62 38.85 4.21
N GLU A 275 13.95 38.34 3.18
CA GLU A 275 13.52 36.94 3.18
C GLU A 275 14.71 35.99 3.01
N LEU A 276 15.74 36.40 2.27
CA LEU A 276 16.98 35.63 2.13
C LEU A 276 17.74 35.50 3.45
N SER A 277 17.77 36.54 4.30
CA SER A 277 18.39 36.45 5.63
C SER A 277 17.58 35.52 6.56
N ARG A 278 16.24 35.59 6.51
CA ARG A 278 15.35 34.73 7.31
C ARG A 278 15.57 33.24 7.05
N PHE A 279 15.72 32.84 5.78
CA PHE A 279 15.90 31.43 5.44
C PHE A 279 17.36 31.01 5.33
N SER A 280 18.29 31.92 5.03
CA SER A 280 19.65 31.67 4.53
C SER A 280 19.68 30.98 3.16
N THR A 281 20.67 31.35 2.34
CA THR A 281 20.90 30.75 1.02
C THR A 281 21.09 29.23 1.10
N ALA A 282 21.85 28.75 2.11
CA ALA A 282 22.10 27.32 2.31
C ALA A 282 20.81 26.53 2.59
N SER A 283 19.91 27.06 3.44
CA SER A 283 18.63 26.40 3.70
C SER A 283 17.78 26.35 2.43
N LEU A 284 17.71 27.45 1.66
CA LEU A 284 16.95 27.51 0.42
C LEU A 284 17.44 26.49 -0.61
N ILE A 285 18.77 26.27 -0.70
CA ILE A 285 19.33 25.21 -1.55
C ILE A 285 18.83 23.84 -1.10
N THR A 286 18.92 23.50 0.19
CA THR A 286 18.45 22.20 0.71
C THR A 286 16.96 21.99 0.53
N ARG A 287 16.15 23.05 0.70
CA ARG A 287 14.70 23.04 0.49
C ARG A 287 14.33 22.84 -0.98
N SER A 288 15.09 23.43 -1.90
CA SER A 288 14.90 23.31 -3.36
C SER A 288 15.34 21.95 -3.92
N THR A 289 16.14 21.20 -3.17
CA THR A 289 16.78 19.97 -3.64
C THR A 289 16.32 18.77 -2.80
N ASN A 290 16.93 18.54 -1.64
CA ASN A 290 16.72 17.38 -0.80
C ASN A 290 15.28 17.29 -0.27
N ASP A 291 14.71 18.38 0.25
CA ASP A 291 13.34 18.32 0.80
C ASP A 291 12.32 17.98 -0.28
N ILE A 292 12.44 18.54 -1.49
CA ILE A 292 11.55 18.18 -2.60
C ILE A 292 11.74 16.72 -3.02
N THR A 293 12.97 16.20 -3.01
CA THR A 293 13.22 14.77 -3.27
C THR A 293 12.59 13.88 -2.20
N GLN A 294 12.63 14.26 -0.92
CA GLN A 294 11.94 13.53 0.15
C GLN A 294 10.42 13.54 -0.05
N VAL A 295 9.84 14.69 -0.40
CA VAL A 295 8.42 14.82 -0.75
C VAL A 295 8.08 13.94 -1.97
N GLN A 296 8.94 13.91 -2.98
CA GLN A 296 8.78 13.08 -4.18
C GLN A 296 8.73 11.59 -3.82
N THR A 297 9.75 11.08 -3.13
CA THR A 297 9.85 9.67 -2.75
C THR A 297 8.69 9.26 -1.85
N ALA A 298 8.34 10.10 -0.87
CA ALA A 298 7.20 9.85 -0.01
C ALA A 298 5.88 9.82 -0.78
N SER A 299 5.68 10.74 -1.73
CA SER A 299 4.48 10.74 -2.57
C SER A 299 4.35 9.46 -3.40
N ALA A 300 5.45 8.96 -3.97
CA ALA A 300 5.45 7.70 -4.71
C ALA A 300 5.06 6.50 -3.82
N ILE A 301 5.60 6.45 -2.60
CA ILE A 301 5.31 5.39 -1.63
C ILE A 301 3.88 5.50 -1.10
N LEU A 302 3.40 6.72 -0.81
CA LEU A 302 2.03 6.99 -0.39
C LEU A 302 1.02 6.45 -1.39
N ILE A 303 1.21 6.76 -2.68
CA ILE A 303 0.29 6.29 -3.73
C ILE A 303 0.28 4.77 -3.79
N ARG A 304 1.44 4.10 -3.74
CA ARG A 304 1.54 2.65 -3.94
C ARG A 304 1.17 1.82 -2.72
N MET A 305 1.73 2.13 -1.56
CA MET A 305 1.65 1.27 -0.39
C MET A 305 0.52 1.67 0.57
N VAL A 306 0.26 2.96 0.69
CA VAL A 306 -0.62 3.48 1.76
C VAL A 306 -2.09 3.31 1.45
N PHE A 307 -2.46 3.40 0.16
CA PHE A 307 -3.80 3.00 -0.26
C PHE A 307 -3.94 1.48 -0.33
N TYR A 308 -2.89 0.76 -0.73
CA TYR A 308 -2.93 -0.68 -0.89
C TYR A 308 -3.10 -1.45 0.44
N ALA A 309 -2.32 -1.09 1.47
CA ALA A 309 -2.27 -1.84 2.71
C ALA A 309 -3.63 -1.91 3.45
N PRO A 310 -4.40 -0.81 3.61
CA PRO A 310 -5.76 -0.88 4.17
C PRO A 310 -6.71 -1.72 3.32
N ILE A 311 -6.64 -1.66 1.99
CA ILE A 311 -7.52 -2.43 1.10
C ILE A 311 -7.26 -3.93 1.27
N ILE A 312 -5.99 -4.35 1.26
CA ILE A 312 -5.61 -5.75 1.53
C ILE A 312 -5.92 -6.16 2.96
N GLY A 313 -5.63 -5.33 3.96
CA GLY A 313 -5.86 -5.66 5.36
C GLY A 313 -7.34 -5.87 5.66
N VAL A 314 -8.20 -4.93 5.25
CA VAL A 314 -9.65 -5.03 5.45
C VAL A 314 -10.24 -6.13 4.59
N GLY A 315 -9.88 -6.19 3.30
CA GLY A 315 -10.37 -7.22 2.38
C GLY A 315 -9.95 -8.63 2.80
N GLY A 316 -8.73 -8.79 3.30
CA GLY A 316 -8.21 -10.04 3.84
C GLY A 316 -8.97 -10.50 5.07
N VAL A 317 -9.28 -9.58 6.00
CA VAL A 317 -10.13 -9.91 7.17
C VAL A 317 -11.51 -10.37 6.73
N ILE A 318 -12.15 -9.66 5.79
CA ILE A 318 -13.48 -10.03 5.27
C ILE A 318 -13.43 -11.44 4.66
N ARG A 319 -12.50 -11.69 3.73
CA ARG A 319 -12.35 -13.00 3.07
C ARG A 319 -12.00 -14.13 4.03
N ALA A 320 -11.18 -13.87 5.05
CA ALA A 320 -10.85 -14.87 6.07
C ALA A 320 -12.08 -15.24 6.91
N LEU A 321 -12.91 -14.25 7.27
CA LEU A 321 -14.15 -14.48 8.00
C LEU A 321 -15.18 -15.25 7.18
N ASP A 322 -15.29 -14.98 5.88
CA ASP A 322 -16.15 -15.74 4.96
C ASP A 322 -15.76 -17.22 4.89
N LYS A 323 -14.47 -17.55 5.05
CA LYS A 323 -13.98 -18.94 5.03
C LYS A 323 -14.17 -19.70 6.33
N SER A 324 -13.98 -19.05 7.48
CA SER A 324 -14.17 -19.69 8.78
C SER A 324 -14.40 -18.66 9.88
N PRO A 325 -15.66 -18.32 10.18
CA PRO A 325 -16.01 -17.34 11.21
C PRO A 325 -15.46 -17.69 12.60
N SER A 326 -15.29 -18.97 12.91
CA SER A 326 -14.77 -19.49 14.19
C SER A 326 -13.30 -19.13 14.48
N MET A 327 -12.49 -18.87 13.45
CA MET A 327 -11.02 -18.76 13.56
C MET A 327 -10.51 -17.32 13.63
N TRP A 328 -11.40 -16.32 13.60
CA TRP A 328 -11.05 -14.89 13.55
C TRP A 328 -10.05 -14.46 14.62
N TRP A 329 -10.15 -15.05 15.82
CA TRP A 329 -9.34 -14.72 16.98
C TRP A 329 -7.85 -15.03 16.76
N THR A 330 -7.51 -16.00 15.91
CA THR A 330 -6.12 -16.35 15.60
C THR A 330 -5.41 -15.20 14.87
N ILE A 331 -6.10 -14.59 13.90
CA ILE A 331 -5.65 -13.40 13.18
C ILE A 331 -5.59 -12.20 14.14
N ALA A 332 -6.63 -11.99 14.95
CA ALA A 332 -6.66 -10.90 15.90
C ALA A 332 -5.50 -10.96 16.92
N LEU A 333 -5.18 -12.15 17.42
CA LEU A 333 -4.04 -12.39 18.30
C LEU A 333 -2.71 -12.08 17.59
N ALA A 334 -2.52 -12.56 16.35
CA ALA A 334 -1.32 -12.29 15.57
C ALA A 334 -1.11 -10.79 15.34
N VAL A 335 -2.17 -10.07 14.95
CA VAL A 335 -2.15 -8.62 14.75
C VAL A 335 -1.89 -7.88 16.07
N LEU A 336 -2.47 -8.32 17.19
CA LEU A 336 -2.24 -7.71 18.50
C LEU A 336 -0.77 -7.84 18.94
N VAL A 337 -0.19 -9.03 18.82
CA VAL A 337 1.23 -9.27 19.15
C VAL A 337 2.14 -8.45 18.24
N LEU A 338 1.82 -8.39 16.94
CA LEU A 338 2.52 -7.58 15.95
C LEU A 338 2.51 -6.09 16.30
N LEU A 339 1.33 -5.53 16.63
CA LEU A 339 1.20 -4.14 17.03
C LEU A 339 1.95 -3.86 18.33
N GLY A 340 1.91 -4.79 19.30
CA GLY A 340 2.70 -4.70 20.54
C GLY A 340 4.21 -4.61 20.29
N LEU A 341 4.74 -5.45 19.39
CA LEU A 341 6.14 -5.39 18.95
C LEU A 341 6.46 -4.02 18.34
N ILE A 342 5.63 -3.57 17.40
CA ILE A 342 5.85 -2.31 16.68
C ILE A 342 5.82 -1.14 17.65
N ILE A 343 4.80 -1.03 18.51
CA ILE A 343 4.70 0.05 19.49
C ILE A 343 5.92 0.07 20.41
N THR A 344 6.39 -1.10 20.86
CA THR A 344 7.58 -1.22 21.71
C THR A 344 8.84 -0.73 21.00
N VAL A 345 9.07 -1.21 19.77
CA VAL A 345 10.21 -0.79 18.94
C VAL A 345 10.17 0.71 18.69
N PHE A 346 9.01 1.27 18.33
CA PHE A 346 8.87 2.70 18.08
C PHE A 346 9.17 3.55 19.31
N THR A 347 8.64 3.14 20.46
CA THR A 347 8.83 3.86 21.73
C THR A 347 10.30 3.91 22.13
N ILE A 348 11.05 2.83 21.87
CA ILE A 348 12.48 2.72 22.21
C ILE A 348 13.38 3.37 21.15
N ALA A 349 13.14 3.08 19.87
CA ALA A 349 14.05 3.43 18.78
C ALA A 349 13.91 4.89 18.33
N VAL A 350 12.69 5.44 18.23
CA VAL A 350 12.47 6.79 17.67
C VAL A 350 13.19 7.89 18.47
N PRO A 351 13.15 7.91 19.82
CA PRO A 351 13.90 8.91 20.59
C PRO A 351 15.41 8.83 20.35
N LYS A 352 15.96 7.62 20.31
CA LYS A 352 17.39 7.39 20.04
C LYS A 352 17.77 7.78 18.61
N PHE A 353 16.90 7.55 17.64
CA PHE A 353 17.10 7.98 16.25
C PHE A 353 17.22 9.51 16.13
N LYS A 354 16.47 10.26 16.95
CA LYS A 354 16.61 11.74 17.00
C LYS A 354 17.97 12.16 17.59
N ILE A 355 18.46 11.44 18.60
CA ILE A 355 19.76 11.72 19.22
C ILE A 355 20.91 11.45 18.24
N ILE A 356 20.83 10.40 17.41
CA ILE A 356 21.83 10.11 16.37
C ILE A 356 22.11 11.33 15.49
N GLN A 357 21.08 12.07 15.07
CA GLN A 357 21.28 13.26 14.24
C GLN A 357 22.11 14.34 14.95
N GLN A 358 21.83 14.58 16.24
CA GLN A 358 22.59 15.54 17.04
C GLN A 358 24.05 15.11 17.24
N LEU A 359 24.29 13.80 17.39
CA LEU A 359 25.64 13.24 17.52
C LEU A 359 26.42 13.34 16.20
N ILE A 360 25.77 13.12 15.06
CA ILE A 360 26.35 13.35 13.73
C ILE A 360 26.75 14.82 13.59
N ASP A 361 25.88 15.76 13.97
CA ASP A 361 26.15 17.18 13.90
C ASP A 361 27.35 17.57 14.79
N ARG A 362 27.43 17.01 16.00
CA ARG A 362 28.56 17.20 16.93
C ARG A 362 29.87 16.65 16.36
N LEU A 363 29.86 15.44 15.80
CA LEU A 363 31.03 14.84 15.17
C LEU A 363 31.54 15.71 13.99
N ASN A 364 30.61 16.16 13.14
CA ASN A 364 30.91 17.05 12.01
C ASN A 364 31.44 18.42 12.48
N LEU A 365 30.96 18.93 13.61
CA LEU A 365 31.45 20.16 14.21
C LEU A 365 32.92 20.00 14.64
N VAL A 366 33.24 18.97 15.42
CA VAL A 366 34.62 18.70 15.88
C VAL A 366 35.56 18.49 14.68
N ALA A 367 35.13 17.74 13.67
CA ALA A 367 35.91 17.56 12.44
C ALA A 367 36.21 18.89 11.73
N ARG A 368 35.20 19.77 11.61
CA ARG A 368 35.34 21.08 10.95
C ARG A 368 36.25 22.03 11.71
N GLU A 369 36.12 22.07 13.03
CA GLU A 369 37.01 22.87 13.91
C GLU A 369 38.46 22.40 13.79
N ASN A 370 38.71 21.09 13.76
CA ASN A 370 40.05 20.53 13.57
C ASN A 370 40.66 20.87 12.20
N LEU A 371 39.86 20.84 11.12
CA LEU A 371 40.33 21.20 9.79
C LEU A 371 40.63 22.69 9.68
N THR A 372 39.76 23.55 10.23
CA THR A 372 39.91 25.01 10.16
C THR A 372 41.01 25.51 11.08
N GLY A 373 41.12 24.91 12.27
CA GLY A 373 42.07 25.25 13.32
C GLY A 373 43.37 24.46 13.28
N MET A 374 43.65 23.70 12.22
CA MET A 374 44.77 22.75 12.17
C MET A 374 46.12 23.38 12.53
N MET A 375 46.39 24.61 12.04
CA MET A 375 47.62 25.32 12.39
C MET A 375 47.69 25.70 13.87
N VAL A 376 46.56 26.08 14.48
CA VAL A 376 46.47 26.41 15.91
C VAL A 376 46.70 25.16 16.75
N VAL A 377 46.04 24.04 16.41
CA VAL A 377 46.20 22.77 17.11
C VAL A 377 47.67 22.34 17.12
N ARG A 378 48.36 22.41 15.97
CA ARG A 378 49.80 22.10 15.86
C ARG A 378 50.69 23.09 16.60
N ALA A 379 50.41 24.39 16.49
CA ALA A 379 51.19 25.42 17.16
C ALA A 379 51.16 25.28 18.70
N PHE A 380 50.07 24.76 19.25
CA PHE A 380 49.92 24.47 20.68
C PHE A 380 50.21 23.01 21.07
N ASN A 381 50.64 22.15 20.13
CA ASN A 381 50.92 20.72 20.34
C ASN A 381 49.74 19.99 21.02
N ARG A 382 48.51 20.23 20.54
CA ARG A 382 47.24 19.74 21.10
C ARG A 382 46.58 18.62 20.29
N GLU A 383 47.30 17.99 19.37
CA GLU A 383 46.79 16.94 18.48
C GLU A 383 46.15 15.78 19.25
N ALA A 384 46.82 15.25 20.26
CA ALA A 384 46.30 14.16 21.08
C ALA A 384 45.03 14.55 21.86
N HIS A 385 44.88 15.82 22.24
CA HIS A 385 43.68 16.32 22.90
C HIS A 385 42.50 16.36 21.92
N GLU A 386 42.71 16.86 20.71
CA GLU A 386 41.68 16.90 19.68
C GLU A 386 41.34 15.52 19.14
N GLU A 387 42.30 14.59 19.10
CA GLU A 387 42.06 13.17 18.80
C GLU A 387 41.11 12.54 19.81
N GLN A 388 41.37 12.73 21.12
CA GLN A 388 40.48 12.26 22.19
C GLN A 388 39.09 12.91 22.13
N ARG A 389 39.03 14.21 21.80
CA ARG A 389 37.76 14.93 21.65
C ARG A 389 36.94 14.39 20.48
N PHE A 390 37.59 14.10 19.36
CA PHE A 390 36.97 13.47 18.19
C PHE A 390 36.53 12.03 18.51
N ASP A 391 37.41 11.23 19.10
CA ASP A 391 37.13 9.84 19.44
C ASP A 391 35.94 9.73 20.41
N ARG A 392 35.84 10.62 21.40
CA ARG A 392 34.66 10.70 22.27
C ARG A 392 33.37 10.96 21.50
N ALA A 393 33.36 11.91 20.58
CA ALA A 393 32.18 12.19 19.76
C ALA A 393 31.83 10.99 18.86
N ASN A 394 32.85 10.29 18.35
CA ASN A 394 32.70 9.11 17.51
C ASN A 394 32.15 7.91 18.29
N LEU A 395 32.65 7.65 19.50
CA LEU A 395 32.19 6.59 20.39
C LEU A 395 30.75 6.83 20.86
N GLU A 396 30.40 8.07 21.25
CA GLU A 396 29.03 8.43 21.60
C GLU A 396 28.06 8.16 20.44
N LEU A 397 28.43 8.52 19.20
CA LEU A 397 27.65 8.20 18.00
C LEU A 397 27.55 6.67 17.76
N THR A 398 28.67 5.97 17.93
CA THR A 398 28.76 4.52 17.72
C THR A 398 27.87 3.76 18.70
N ASP A 399 27.90 4.09 19.99
CA ASP A 399 27.12 3.42 21.02
C ASP A 399 25.61 3.55 20.79
N VAL A 400 25.14 4.78 20.48
CA VAL A 400 23.72 5.01 20.19
C VAL A 400 23.31 4.33 18.88
N SER A 401 24.16 4.35 17.87
CA SER A 401 23.89 3.69 16.59
C SER A 401 23.83 2.17 16.73
N LEU A 402 24.74 1.56 17.50
CA LEU A 402 24.72 0.13 17.80
C LEU A 402 23.47 -0.26 18.59
N PHE A 403 23.05 0.55 19.57
CA PHE A 403 21.80 0.31 20.30
C PHE A 403 20.60 0.28 19.35
N VAL A 404 20.44 1.31 18.51
CA VAL A 404 19.33 1.38 17.54
C VAL A 404 19.38 0.21 16.57
N ASN A 405 20.55 -0.10 16.00
CA ASN A 405 20.69 -1.22 15.08
C ASN A 405 20.36 -2.57 15.75
N ARG A 406 20.78 -2.80 16.99
CA ARG A 406 20.43 -4.03 17.74
C ARG A 406 18.92 -4.18 17.93
N VAL A 407 18.20 -3.09 18.21
CA VAL A 407 16.73 -3.10 18.30
C VAL A 407 16.12 -3.52 16.95
N PHE A 408 16.59 -2.96 15.83
CA PHE A 408 16.08 -3.28 14.49
C PHE A 408 16.45 -4.69 14.00
N VAL A 409 17.63 -5.20 14.37
CA VAL A 409 18.08 -6.56 14.00
C VAL A 409 17.12 -7.63 14.56
N ILE A 410 16.50 -7.38 15.72
CA ILE A 410 15.55 -8.31 16.35
C ILE A 410 14.17 -8.28 15.68
N VAL A 411 13.80 -7.19 15.00
CA VAL A 411 12.48 -7.03 14.39
C VAL A 411 12.19 -8.14 13.38
N MET A 412 13.09 -8.39 12.43
CA MET A 412 12.87 -9.41 11.38
C MET A 412 12.74 -10.85 11.94
N PRO A 413 13.62 -11.34 12.83
CA PRO A 413 13.45 -12.64 13.47
C PRO A 413 12.16 -12.76 14.28
N VAL A 414 11.79 -11.75 15.07
CA VAL A 414 10.53 -11.79 15.85
C VAL A 414 9.31 -11.76 14.92
N MET A 415 9.38 -11.01 13.82
CA MET A 415 8.35 -11.03 12.78
C MET A 415 8.18 -12.43 12.16
N MET A 416 9.29 -13.10 11.83
CA MET A 416 9.25 -14.49 11.35
C MET A 416 8.68 -15.43 12.42
N LEU A 417 9.02 -15.23 13.70
CA LEU A 417 8.46 -16.02 14.80
C LEU A 417 6.94 -15.82 14.92
N ILE A 418 6.46 -14.57 14.83
CA ILE A 418 5.02 -14.25 14.84
C ILE A 418 4.34 -14.92 13.65
N MET A 419 4.93 -14.84 12.45
CA MET A 419 4.34 -15.44 11.24
C MET A 419 4.29 -16.96 11.30
N ASN A 420 5.41 -17.61 11.61
CA ASN A 420 5.46 -19.07 11.72
C ASN A 420 4.62 -19.58 12.89
N GLY A 421 4.64 -18.87 14.03
CA GLY A 421 3.81 -19.19 15.20
C GLY A 421 2.31 -19.06 14.90
N SER A 422 1.92 -18.01 14.17
CA SER A 422 0.53 -17.83 13.70
C SER A 422 0.13 -18.97 12.75
N MET A 423 1.02 -19.39 11.84
CA MET A 423 0.75 -20.52 10.95
C MET A 423 0.64 -21.84 11.67
N MET A 424 1.52 -22.09 12.64
CA MET A 424 1.43 -23.28 13.47
C MET A 424 0.11 -23.30 14.23
N LEU A 425 -0.32 -22.16 14.80
CA LEU A 425 -1.59 -22.04 15.50
C LEU A 425 -2.80 -22.24 14.58
N ILE A 426 -2.81 -21.60 13.41
CA ILE A 426 -3.87 -21.75 12.40
C ILE A 426 -3.94 -23.19 11.92
N THR A 427 -2.79 -23.83 11.66
CA THR A 427 -2.73 -25.25 11.28
C THR A 427 -3.28 -26.14 12.38
N TRP A 428 -2.89 -25.90 13.63
CA TRP A 428 -3.35 -26.68 14.78
C TRP A 428 -4.88 -26.60 14.94
N VAL A 429 -5.43 -25.38 14.96
CA VAL A 429 -6.87 -25.15 15.14
C VAL A 429 -7.66 -25.58 13.89
N GLY A 430 -7.14 -25.27 12.70
CA GLY A 430 -7.75 -25.63 11.42
C GLY A 430 -7.80 -27.14 11.20
N ALA A 431 -6.73 -27.88 11.53
CA ALA A 431 -6.71 -29.34 11.41
C ALA A 431 -7.78 -30.02 12.28
N HIS A 432 -8.04 -29.51 13.49
CA HIS A 432 -9.13 -30.01 14.33
C HIS A 432 -10.50 -29.75 13.72
N GLN A 433 -10.71 -28.59 13.09
CA GLN A 433 -11.96 -28.27 12.40
C GLN A 433 -12.15 -29.10 11.12
N VAL A 434 -11.07 -29.35 10.38
CA VAL A 434 -11.09 -30.28 9.24
C VAL A 434 -11.43 -31.69 9.70
N ALA A 435 -10.84 -32.16 10.80
CA ALA A 435 -11.16 -33.48 11.37
C ALA A 435 -12.61 -33.59 11.83
N GLN A 436 -13.22 -32.48 12.26
CA GLN A 436 -14.63 -32.38 12.63
C GLN A 436 -15.56 -32.13 11.43
N SER A 437 -15.03 -32.11 10.20
CA SER A 437 -15.77 -31.79 8.96
C SER A 437 -16.43 -30.41 8.95
N SER A 438 -16.02 -29.50 9.85
CA SER A 438 -16.56 -28.14 9.91
C SER A 438 -15.82 -27.16 8.98
N MET A 439 -14.72 -27.59 8.37
CA MET A 439 -13.89 -26.78 7.47
C MET A 439 -13.21 -27.67 6.43
N GLN A 440 -13.04 -27.17 5.20
CA GLN A 440 -12.29 -27.89 4.17
C GLN A 440 -10.79 -27.56 4.21
N VAL A 441 -9.95 -28.50 3.75
CA VAL A 441 -8.48 -28.32 3.71
C VAL A 441 -8.07 -27.13 2.85
N GLY A 442 -8.71 -26.94 1.70
CA GLY A 442 -8.48 -25.80 0.81
C GLY A 442 -8.85 -24.47 1.44
N ASP A 443 -9.93 -24.42 2.22
CA ASP A 443 -10.32 -23.20 2.93
C ASP A 443 -9.35 -22.87 4.05
N MET A 444 -8.80 -23.89 4.72
CA MET A 444 -7.75 -23.69 5.73
C MET A 444 -6.51 -23.07 5.09
N MET A 445 -6.09 -23.58 3.93
CA MET A 445 -4.95 -23.00 3.19
C MET A 445 -5.25 -21.58 2.69
N ALA A 446 -6.46 -21.30 2.23
CA ALA A 446 -6.86 -19.95 1.88
C ALA A 446 -6.82 -19.00 3.08
N PHE A 447 -7.35 -19.45 4.23
CA PHE A 447 -7.32 -18.71 5.49
C PHE A 447 -5.89 -18.38 5.93
N MET A 448 -4.96 -19.34 5.83
CA MET A 448 -3.53 -19.11 6.08
C MET A 448 -2.98 -18.01 5.18
N GLN A 449 -3.28 -18.06 3.88
CA GLN A 449 -2.81 -17.05 2.93
C GLN A 449 -3.37 -15.66 3.25
N TYR A 450 -4.66 -15.56 3.59
CA TYR A 450 -5.28 -14.31 4.04
C TYR A 450 -4.63 -13.78 5.32
N ALA A 451 -4.36 -14.64 6.31
CA ALA A 451 -3.68 -14.25 7.54
C ALA A 451 -2.28 -13.64 7.26
N MET A 452 -1.52 -14.20 6.31
CA MET A 452 -0.23 -13.58 5.91
C MET A 452 -0.44 -12.22 5.27
N GLN A 453 -1.37 -12.10 4.32
CA GLN A 453 -1.65 -10.84 3.65
C GLN A 453 -2.04 -9.74 4.65
N ILE A 454 -2.84 -10.07 5.65
CA ILE A 454 -3.24 -9.16 6.74
C ILE A 454 -2.01 -8.72 7.54
N VAL A 455 -1.17 -9.66 8.00
CA VAL A 455 0.04 -9.32 8.78
C VAL A 455 1.01 -8.47 7.96
N PHE A 456 1.22 -8.79 6.68
CA PHE A 456 2.02 -7.96 5.77
C PHE A 456 1.43 -6.57 5.59
N ALA A 457 0.10 -6.43 5.48
CA ALA A 457 -0.57 -5.14 5.40
C ALA A 457 -0.33 -4.28 6.65
N PHE A 458 -0.47 -4.85 7.84
CA PHE A 458 -0.18 -4.14 9.09
C PHE A 458 1.30 -3.78 9.24
N MET A 459 2.20 -4.63 8.76
CA MET A 459 3.64 -4.34 8.73
C MET A 459 3.95 -3.17 7.78
N MET A 460 3.37 -3.15 6.58
CA MET A 460 3.50 -2.04 5.63
C MET A 460 3.01 -0.73 6.24
N LEU A 461 1.84 -0.73 6.89
CA LEU A 461 1.31 0.44 7.61
C LEU A 461 2.25 0.91 8.72
N SER A 462 2.89 -0.03 9.40
CA SER A 462 3.78 0.29 10.52
C SER A 462 5.09 0.94 10.07
N MET A 463 5.67 0.49 8.95
CA MET A 463 6.84 1.14 8.35
C MET A 463 6.56 2.59 7.92
N MET A 464 5.30 2.94 7.65
CA MET A 464 4.92 4.33 7.35
C MET A 464 5.17 5.29 8.51
N PHE A 465 5.05 4.84 9.77
CA PHE A 465 5.30 5.71 10.91
C PHE A 465 6.76 6.18 10.99
N ILE A 466 7.70 5.52 10.30
CA ILE A 466 9.09 5.98 10.17
C ILE A 466 9.23 6.97 9.01
N LEU A 467 8.67 6.63 7.85
CA LEU A 467 8.88 7.39 6.61
C LEU A 467 8.07 8.68 6.57
N PHE A 468 6.82 8.64 7.05
CA PHE A 468 5.87 9.74 6.91
C PHE A 468 6.28 11.00 7.67
N PRO A 469 6.75 10.96 8.93
CA PRO A 469 7.15 12.17 9.65
C PRO A 469 8.29 12.94 8.97
N ARG A 470 9.26 12.24 8.36
CA ARG A 470 10.38 12.89 7.65
C ARG A 470 9.87 13.68 6.43
N ALA A 471 9.05 13.04 5.62
CA ALA A 471 8.42 13.67 4.47
C ALA A 471 7.53 14.84 4.87
N ASP A 472 6.83 14.72 6.01
CA ASP A 472 5.99 15.77 6.54
C ASP A 472 6.80 17.01 6.94
N VAL A 473 7.94 16.85 7.62
CA VAL A 473 8.85 17.97 7.96
C VAL A 473 9.39 18.66 6.70
N SER A 474 9.89 17.89 5.72
CA SER A 474 10.37 18.46 4.44
C SER A 474 9.25 19.20 3.70
N ALA A 475 8.04 18.65 3.69
CA ALA A 475 6.88 19.31 3.10
C ALA A 475 6.54 20.64 3.78
N HIS A 476 6.66 20.73 5.12
CA HIS A 476 6.47 21.98 5.85
C HIS A 476 7.53 23.01 5.50
N ARG A 477 8.82 22.62 5.46
CA ARG A 477 9.92 23.52 5.08
C ARG A 477 9.75 24.08 3.67
N VAL A 478 9.30 23.27 2.72
CA VAL A 478 8.98 23.72 1.34
C VAL A 478 7.79 24.67 1.35
N ALA A 479 6.73 24.33 2.09
CA ALA A 479 5.54 25.18 2.20
C ALA A 479 5.85 26.54 2.83
N ASP A 480 6.74 26.60 3.84
CA ASP A 480 7.15 27.86 4.47
C ASP A 480 7.73 28.85 3.45
N VAL A 481 8.56 28.37 2.52
CA VAL A 481 9.13 29.23 1.47
C VAL A 481 8.04 29.68 0.49
N LEU A 482 7.22 28.74 0.01
CA LEU A 482 6.15 29.02 -0.95
C LEU A 482 5.09 29.99 -0.41
N GLU A 483 4.86 29.98 0.90
CA GLU A 483 3.84 30.78 1.57
C GLU A 483 4.39 32.07 2.18
N THR A 484 5.72 32.27 2.20
CA THR A 484 6.32 33.52 2.68
C THR A 484 5.96 34.66 1.75
N PRO A 485 5.29 35.73 2.21
CA PRO A 485 5.00 36.91 1.40
C PRO A 485 6.30 37.61 0.97
N VAL A 486 6.30 38.21 -0.22
CA VAL A 486 7.41 39.05 -0.67
C VAL A 486 7.14 40.47 -0.14
N THR A 487 8.08 41.04 0.61
CA THR A 487 7.94 42.38 1.18
C THR A 487 8.14 43.50 0.16
N ILE A 488 9.18 43.42 -0.67
CA ILE A 488 9.49 44.45 -1.66
C ILE A 488 8.79 44.13 -2.97
N LEU A 489 7.74 44.88 -3.29
CA LEU A 489 6.96 44.76 -4.51
C LEU A 489 6.96 46.08 -5.28
N ASP A 490 6.77 45.99 -6.59
CA ASP A 490 6.45 47.16 -7.41
C ASP A 490 5.12 47.76 -6.94
N PRO A 491 5.00 49.09 -6.89
CA PRO A 491 3.72 49.75 -6.61
C PRO A 491 2.69 49.41 -7.71
N PRO A 492 1.38 49.37 -7.41
CA PRO A 492 0.34 49.00 -8.39
C PRO A 492 0.35 49.89 -9.64
N GLU A 493 0.63 51.18 -9.45
CA GLU A 493 0.79 52.17 -10.51
C GLU A 493 2.17 52.84 -10.34
N PRO A 494 3.23 52.27 -10.95
CA PRO A 494 4.57 52.82 -10.81
C PRO A 494 4.69 54.16 -11.52
N LYS A 495 5.22 55.15 -10.81
CA LYS A 495 5.71 56.39 -11.40
C LYS A 495 6.95 56.10 -12.24
N HIS A 496 7.19 56.97 -13.21
CA HIS A 496 8.42 56.98 -14.00
C HIS A 496 9.32 58.12 -13.54
N PHE A 497 10.62 57.96 -13.71
CA PHE A 497 11.52 59.09 -13.51
C PHE A 497 11.24 60.20 -14.53
N PRO A 498 11.39 61.48 -14.14
CA PRO A 498 11.22 62.59 -15.05
C PRO A 498 12.22 62.52 -16.20
N LYS A 499 11.84 63.07 -17.36
CA LYS A 499 12.72 63.23 -18.53
C LYS A 499 13.02 64.73 -18.71
N PRO A 500 14.29 65.16 -18.75
CA PRO A 500 15.51 64.34 -18.65
C PRO A 500 15.73 63.79 -17.23
N PHE A 501 16.35 62.61 -17.14
CA PHE A 501 16.71 62.00 -15.87
C PHE A 501 17.85 62.77 -15.22
N VAL A 502 17.69 63.16 -13.95
CA VAL A 502 18.72 63.85 -13.18
C VAL A 502 19.21 62.91 -12.08
N PRO A 503 20.47 62.45 -12.08
CA PRO A 503 20.98 61.44 -11.15
C PRO A 503 21.29 62.02 -9.75
N SER A 504 20.40 62.83 -9.19
CA SER A 504 20.48 63.33 -7.81
C SER A 504 19.89 62.31 -6.84
N ILE A 505 20.55 62.10 -5.69
CA ILE A 505 20.07 61.20 -4.62
C ILE A 505 19.82 62.04 -3.36
N GLU A 506 18.66 61.90 -2.75
CA GLU A 506 18.28 62.59 -1.50
C GLU A 506 17.83 61.57 -0.46
N PHE A 507 18.46 61.62 0.71
CA PHE A 507 17.98 60.96 1.93
C PHE A 507 17.29 62.04 2.77
N ASP A 508 16.02 61.84 3.08
CA ASP A 508 15.16 62.78 3.80
C ASP A 508 14.68 62.11 5.10
N HIS A 509 15.30 62.48 6.23
CA HIS A 509 15.01 61.99 7.58
C HIS A 509 14.94 60.45 7.66
N VAL A 510 15.86 59.77 6.99
CA VAL A 510 15.80 58.30 6.83
C VAL A 510 16.18 57.60 8.13
N SER A 511 15.25 56.81 8.66
CA SER A 511 15.49 55.86 9.73
C SER A 511 15.30 54.43 9.21
N PHE A 512 16.17 53.52 9.62
CA PHE A 512 16.10 52.13 9.14
C PHE A 512 16.51 51.11 10.19
N ARG A 513 15.68 50.08 10.31
CA ARG A 513 15.90 48.90 11.13
C ARG A 513 15.86 47.64 10.29
N TYR A 514 16.87 46.78 10.44
CA TYR A 514 16.81 45.45 9.85
C TYR A 514 15.64 44.65 10.45
N PRO A 515 15.06 43.72 9.67
CA PRO A 515 14.11 42.76 10.22
C PRO A 515 14.70 42.07 11.45
N ASP A 516 13.92 42.01 12.54
CA ASP A 516 14.29 41.42 13.83
C ASP A 516 15.34 42.18 14.67
N ALA A 517 15.80 43.37 14.24
CA ALA A 517 16.64 44.22 15.09
C ALA A 517 15.79 44.98 16.12
N GLU A 518 16.31 45.14 17.34
CA GLU A 518 15.62 45.89 18.41
C GLU A 518 15.70 47.41 18.20
N GLN A 519 16.80 47.88 17.61
CA GLN A 519 17.12 49.30 17.42
C GLN A 519 17.41 49.61 15.96
N ASP A 520 17.16 50.85 15.54
CA ASP A 520 17.50 51.29 14.19
C ASP A 520 19.03 51.33 14.02
N VAL A 521 19.49 50.99 12.82
CA VAL A 521 20.89 51.12 12.41
C VAL A 521 21.18 52.51 11.87
N LEU A 522 20.15 53.18 11.33
CA LEU A 522 20.20 54.56 10.85
C LEU A 522 19.09 55.35 11.54
N HIS A 523 19.40 56.57 11.98
CA HIS A 523 18.47 57.48 12.65
C HIS A 523 18.46 58.84 11.95
N GLU A 524 17.29 59.25 11.44
CA GLU A 524 17.02 60.57 10.86
C GLU A 524 18.10 61.08 9.88
N LEU A 525 18.64 60.17 9.08
CA LEU A 525 19.74 60.47 8.17
C LEU A 525 19.27 61.38 7.04
N THR A 526 19.84 62.59 6.96
CA THR A 526 19.46 63.60 5.96
C THR A 526 20.70 64.11 5.22
N PHE A 527 20.76 63.86 3.91
CA PHE A 527 21.80 64.39 3.03
C PHE A 527 21.38 64.31 1.55
N ARG A 528 22.06 65.06 0.69
CA ARG A 528 21.83 65.07 -0.74
C ARG A 528 23.13 64.95 -1.53
N ILE A 529 23.11 64.19 -2.61
CA ILE A 529 24.21 63.98 -3.55
C ILE A 529 23.79 64.58 -4.89
N GLU A 530 24.55 65.57 -5.37
CA GLU A 530 24.29 66.23 -6.66
C GLU A 530 24.90 65.45 -7.84
N PRO A 531 24.36 65.62 -9.06
CA PRO A 531 24.89 64.98 -10.26
C PRO A 531 26.40 65.19 -10.43
N GLY A 532 27.13 64.10 -10.67
CA GLY A 532 28.58 64.10 -10.90
C GLY A 532 29.44 64.18 -9.63
N GLN A 533 28.86 64.24 -8.44
CA GLN A 533 29.62 64.20 -7.20
C GLN A 533 30.05 62.77 -6.82
N THR A 534 31.32 62.64 -6.40
CA THR A 534 31.84 61.43 -5.77
C THR A 534 31.85 61.62 -4.26
N VAL A 535 31.12 60.75 -3.54
CA VAL A 535 30.95 60.85 -2.08
C VAL A 535 31.60 59.65 -1.39
N GLY A 536 32.43 59.93 -0.37
CA GLY A 536 32.99 58.90 0.51
C GLY A 536 32.20 58.82 1.82
N ILE A 537 31.68 57.63 2.15
CA ILE A 537 30.99 57.37 3.43
C ILE A 537 31.98 56.73 4.40
N LEU A 538 32.44 57.48 5.41
CA LEU A 538 33.40 57.01 6.41
C LEU A 538 32.70 56.73 7.76
N GLY A 539 33.27 55.80 8.54
CA GLY A 539 32.74 55.43 9.86
C GLY A 539 33.28 54.09 10.34
N THR A 540 33.13 53.80 11.63
CA THR A 540 33.54 52.54 12.26
C THR A 540 32.72 51.34 11.76
N THR A 541 33.23 50.11 11.89
CA THR A 541 32.44 48.90 11.58
C THR A 541 31.13 48.90 12.37
N GLY A 542 30.01 48.58 11.73
CA GLY A 542 28.69 48.62 12.34
C GLY A 542 27.96 49.98 12.27
N SER A 543 28.62 51.06 11.81
CA SER A 543 28.00 52.40 11.71
C SER A 543 26.94 52.57 10.59
N GLY A 544 26.43 51.49 10.01
CA GLY A 544 25.39 51.56 8.97
C GLY A 544 25.84 51.91 7.55
N LYS A 545 27.14 52.06 7.24
CA LYS A 545 27.63 52.44 5.89
C LYS A 545 27.09 51.56 4.77
N SER A 546 27.23 50.24 4.90
CA SER A 546 26.73 49.29 3.91
C SER A 546 25.21 49.33 3.81
N THR A 547 24.51 49.63 4.92
CA THR A 547 23.06 49.82 4.95
C THR A 547 22.64 51.00 4.08
N VAL A 548 23.31 52.15 4.19
CA VAL A 548 23.03 53.33 3.35
C VAL A 548 23.13 52.97 1.87
N VAL A 549 24.21 52.28 1.47
CA VAL A 549 24.40 51.87 0.07
C VAL A 549 23.33 50.87 -0.38
N ASN A 550 22.94 49.92 0.48
CA ASN A 550 21.94 48.88 0.17
C ASN A 550 20.50 49.42 0.07
N LEU A 551 20.20 50.56 0.69
CA LEU A 551 18.88 51.19 0.62
C LEU A 551 18.63 51.87 -0.74
N ILE A 552 19.67 52.38 -1.41
CA ILE A 552 19.56 53.06 -2.71
C ILE A 552 18.93 52.17 -3.82
N PRO A 553 19.39 50.92 -4.06
CA PRO A 553 18.76 50.00 -5.02
C PRO A 553 17.49 49.32 -4.47
N ARG A 554 16.99 49.78 -3.31
CA ARG A 554 15.81 49.26 -2.61
C ARG A 554 15.90 47.75 -2.34
N PHE A 555 17.00 47.30 -1.73
CA PHE A 555 17.07 45.93 -1.19
C PHE A 555 16.29 45.77 0.12
N TYR A 556 16.08 46.90 0.80
CA TYR A 556 15.20 47.05 1.95
C TYR A 556 14.39 48.34 1.80
N ASP A 557 13.19 48.37 2.38
CA ASP A 557 12.45 49.62 2.55
C ASP A 557 12.86 50.30 3.86
N VAL A 558 12.89 51.63 3.84
CA VAL A 558 13.16 52.46 5.03
C VAL A 558 12.04 52.29 6.06
N SER A 559 12.39 52.37 7.34
CA SER A 559 11.42 52.29 8.43
C SER A 559 10.66 53.61 8.60
N ASP A 560 11.36 54.73 8.40
CA ASP A 560 10.78 56.06 8.35
C ASP A 560 11.58 56.96 7.38
N GLY A 561 10.98 58.06 6.94
CA GLY A 561 11.56 58.98 5.96
C GLY A 561 11.41 58.52 4.52
N ALA A 562 12.22 59.09 3.62
CA ALA A 562 12.19 58.79 2.19
C ALA A 562 13.58 58.87 1.55
N ILE A 563 13.81 58.02 0.55
CA ILE A 563 14.96 58.13 -0.34
C ILE A 563 14.43 58.48 -1.72
N ARG A 564 14.91 59.59 -2.29
CA ARG A 564 14.46 60.07 -3.60
C ARG A 564 15.60 60.04 -4.61
N ILE A 565 15.30 59.58 -5.82
CA ILE A 565 16.20 59.67 -6.98
C ILE A 565 15.50 60.51 -8.04
N SER A 566 16.20 61.53 -8.56
CA SER A 566 15.62 62.49 -9.50
C SER A 566 14.33 63.16 -8.97
N GLY A 567 14.23 63.33 -7.64
CA GLY A 567 13.08 63.91 -6.95
C GLY A 567 11.88 62.96 -6.73
N VAL A 568 11.95 61.70 -7.16
CA VAL A 568 10.89 60.71 -6.99
C VAL A 568 11.31 59.70 -5.92
N ASP A 569 10.42 59.36 -4.97
CA ASP A 569 10.69 58.35 -3.95
C ASP A 569 10.91 56.97 -4.62
N ILE A 570 11.97 56.27 -4.23
CA ILE A 570 12.32 54.96 -4.79
C ILE A 570 11.22 53.90 -4.57
N ARG A 571 10.29 54.12 -3.63
CA ARG A 571 9.13 53.26 -3.39
C ARG A 571 8.02 53.41 -4.43
N GLU A 572 8.00 54.53 -5.14
CA GLU A 572 6.96 54.88 -6.11
C GLU A 572 7.30 54.47 -7.54
N VAL A 573 8.54 54.05 -7.82
CA VAL A 573 8.99 53.58 -9.14
C VAL A 573 9.08 52.05 -9.18
N SER A 574 9.06 51.47 -10.39
CA SER A 574 9.31 50.03 -10.54
C SER A 574 10.76 49.68 -10.19
N LEU A 575 10.98 48.53 -9.57
CA LEU A 575 12.31 48.03 -9.21
C LEU A 575 13.22 47.86 -10.43
N ARG A 576 12.63 47.51 -11.58
CA ARG A 576 13.36 47.40 -12.84
C ARG A 576 13.91 48.76 -13.28
N GLU A 577 13.06 49.78 -13.34
CA GLU A 577 13.48 51.13 -13.75
C GLU A 577 14.48 51.74 -12.76
N LEU A 578 14.29 51.52 -11.45
CA LEU A 578 15.22 51.94 -10.42
C LEU A 578 16.61 51.32 -10.63
N ARG A 579 16.68 49.99 -10.77
CA ARG A 579 17.95 49.26 -10.81
C ARG A 579 18.67 49.36 -12.15
N GLU A 580 17.96 49.59 -13.25
CA GLU A 580 18.57 49.90 -14.56
C GLU A 580 19.36 51.23 -14.55
N LYS A 581 19.12 52.11 -13.57
CA LYS A 581 19.86 53.37 -13.40
C LYS A 581 21.03 53.28 -12.42
N ILE A 582 21.24 52.13 -11.78
CA ILE A 582 22.23 51.97 -10.70
C ILE A 582 23.22 50.87 -11.05
N GLY A 583 24.50 51.23 -11.18
CA GLY A 583 25.60 50.27 -11.12
C GLY A 583 25.91 49.93 -9.65
N PHE A 584 25.84 48.65 -9.28
CA PHE A 584 26.07 48.22 -7.91
C PHE A 584 27.21 47.19 -7.84
N VAL A 585 28.23 47.48 -7.04
CA VAL A 585 29.33 46.56 -6.74
C VAL A 585 29.22 46.13 -5.28
N PRO A 586 28.86 44.87 -4.99
CA PRO A 586 28.74 44.39 -3.62
C PRO A 586 30.11 44.28 -2.93
N GLN A 587 30.10 44.36 -1.59
CA GLN A 587 31.31 44.16 -0.78
C GLN A 587 31.98 42.80 -1.01
N GLN A 588 31.17 41.75 -1.28
CA GLN A 588 31.65 40.43 -1.70
C GLN A 588 31.17 40.20 -3.14
N SER A 589 32.12 40.12 -4.07
CA SER A 589 31.84 39.84 -5.48
C SER A 589 31.58 38.35 -5.69
N ASN A 590 30.50 38.03 -6.38
CA ASN A 590 30.18 36.67 -6.82
C ASN A 590 30.23 36.63 -8.35
N LEU A 591 30.86 35.59 -8.90
CA LEU A 591 30.87 35.33 -10.34
C LEU A 591 30.04 34.08 -10.64
N PHE A 592 29.44 34.05 -11.82
CA PHE A 592 28.71 32.90 -12.34
C PHE A 592 29.66 31.98 -13.12
N THR A 593 29.31 30.68 -13.14
CA THR A 593 30.04 29.69 -13.94
C THR A 593 30.01 30.08 -15.42
N GLY A 594 31.18 30.17 -16.04
CA GLY A 594 31.37 30.62 -17.43
C GLY A 594 32.76 31.21 -17.61
N THR A 595 32.94 31.96 -18.69
CA THR A 595 34.15 32.75 -18.94
C THR A 595 34.08 34.12 -18.25
N VAL A 596 35.21 34.84 -18.25
CA VAL A 596 35.24 36.25 -17.81
C VAL A 596 34.32 37.09 -18.69
N ALA A 597 34.31 36.85 -20.01
CA ALA A 597 33.44 37.54 -20.95
C ALA A 597 31.94 37.32 -20.65
N ASP A 598 31.55 36.10 -20.26
CA ASP A 598 30.16 35.80 -19.89
C ASP A 598 29.70 36.61 -18.66
N ASN A 599 30.60 36.80 -17.69
CA ASN A 599 30.31 37.60 -16.49
C ASN A 599 30.27 39.10 -16.78
N LEU A 600 31.13 39.61 -17.67
CA LEU A 600 31.11 41.02 -18.10
C LEU A 600 29.83 41.35 -18.87
N ARG A 601 29.37 40.43 -19.72
CA ARG A 601 28.13 40.58 -20.50
C ARG A 601 26.84 40.41 -19.69
N PHE A 602 26.92 39.96 -18.43
CA PHE A 602 25.75 39.71 -17.60
C PHE A 602 24.81 40.92 -17.45
N ALA A 603 25.36 42.14 -17.48
CA ALA A 603 24.57 43.38 -17.43
C ALA A 603 24.20 43.94 -18.82
N ASN A 604 24.96 43.58 -19.86
CA ASN A 604 24.73 43.98 -21.25
C ASN A 604 25.21 42.87 -22.20
N ASP A 605 24.28 41.99 -22.59
CA ASP A 605 24.57 40.87 -23.49
C ASP A 605 25.17 41.30 -24.84
N ALA A 606 24.88 42.53 -25.27
CA ALA A 606 25.34 43.09 -26.54
C ALA A 606 26.73 43.75 -26.45
N ALA A 607 27.37 43.78 -25.28
CA ALA A 607 28.65 44.46 -25.10
C ALA A 607 29.73 43.88 -26.03
N ASN A 608 30.32 44.77 -26.84
CA ASN A 608 31.39 44.39 -27.76
C ASN A 608 32.74 44.25 -27.03
N GLU A 609 33.77 43.73 -27.71
CA GLU A 609 35.07 43.48 -27.07
C GLU A 609 35.78 44.77 -26.62
N GLU A 610 35.56 45.88 -27.33
CA GLU A 610 36.15 47.18 -27.01
C GLU A 610 35.53 47.76 -25.73
N GLU A 611 34.20 47.74 -25.62
CA GLU A 611 33.45 48.12 -24.41
C GLU A 611 33.83 47.26 -23.20
N MET A 612 33.99 45.94 -23.40
CA MET A 612 34.43 45.05 -22.32
C MET A 612 35.87 45.32 -21.89
N ARG A 613 36.75 45.74 -22.79
CA ARG A 613 38.13 46.13 -22.46
C ARG A 613 38.19 47.48 -21.75
N GLU A 614 37.31 48.43 -22.07
CA GLU A 614 37.24 49.72 -21.40
C GLU A 614 36.72 49.58 -19.95
N ALA A 615 35.89 48.58 -19.69
CA ALA A 615 35.35 48.30 -18.35
C ALA A 615 36.31 47.54 -17.41
N LEU A 616 37.40 46.96 -17.93
CA LEU A 616 38.44 46.23 -17.19
C LEU A 616 39.63 47.13 -16.85
#